data_AF-B9CZI4-F1
#
_entry.id   AF-B9CZI4-F1
#
_cell.length_a   1.000
_cell.length_b   1.000
_cell.length_c   1.000
_cell.angle_alpha   90.00
_cell.angle_beta   90.00
_cell.angle_gamma   90.00
#
_symmetry.space_group_name_H-M   'P 1'
#
loop_
_entity.id
_entity.type
_entity.pdbx_description
1 polymer ?
#
loop_
_entity_poly.entity_id
_entity_poly.type
_entity_poly.pdbx_seq_one_letter_code
_entity_poly.pdbx_strand_id
1 'polypeptide(L)'
;MQGNKKMREYFSSLDPNETSQKEIENFMRGLLQDYALEVAGVKFAFAEIEIYTNADKNTYKRTSSAGDIFFHNFGFDICFNSSEEAYGGVLVRSLWPLEGAEPIAGPRRCANAILNISEPNLSFCLLETGENSQEAAEFSCRVRRADLDASGERVNERRRLTSSKFESWLESGEKEAEKYKKAINKYKDGTENEKSTPNQAN
;
A
#
# COMPACT_ATOMS: atom_id res chain seq x y z
N MET A 1 -9.85 9.33 8.04
CA MET A 1 -9.30 10.70 8.18
C MET A 1 -9.04 11.22 6.78
N GLN A 2 -9.27 12.50 6.47
CA GLN A 2 -9.21 12.95 5.07
C GLN A 2 -7.81 13.42 4.68
N GLY A 3 -7.34 12.96 3.52
CA GLY A 3 -6.13 13.50 2.89
C GLY A 3 -6.33 14.91 2.34
N ASN A 4 -5.22 15.61 2.11
CA ASN A 4 -5.21 16.93 1.47
C ASN A 4 -5.81 16.88 0.04
N LYS A 5 -6.06 18.06 -0.54
CA LYS A 5 -6.65 18.19 -1.89
C LYS A 5 -5.89 17.36 -2.94
N LYS A 6 -4.56 17.40 -2.92
CA LYS A 6 -3.69 16.66 -3.85
C LYS A 6 -3.90 15.15 -3.74
N MET A 7 -3.94 14.61 -2.52
CA MET A 7 -4.21 13.19 -2.28
C MET A 7 -5.58 12.79 -2.83
N ARG A 8 -6.62 13.60 -2.60
CA ARG A 8 -7.96 13.31 -3.12
C ARG A 8 -8.00 13.33 -4.64
N GLU A 9 -7.38 14.33 -5.27
CA GLU A 9 -7.32 14.44 -6.73
C GLU A 9 -6.56 13.26 -7.34
N TYR A 10 -5.43 12.89 -6.75
CA TYR A 10 -4.62 11.76 -7.21
C TYR A 10 -5.42 10.46 -7.11
N PHE A 11 -5.98 10.14 -5.94
CA PHE A 11 -6.76 8.92 -5.75
C PHE A 11 -8.14 8.94 -6.44
N SER A 12 -8.60 10.08 -6.95
CA SER A 12 -9.79 10.13 -7.82
C SER A 12 -9.46 9.88 -9.28
N SER A 13 -8.18 9.89 -9.68
CA SER A 13 -7.78 9.74 -11.08
C SER A 13 -7.79 8.29 -11.56
N LEU A 14 -8.07 7.33 -10.69
CA LEU A 14 -8.10 5.90 -10.99
C LEU A 14 -9.32 5.26 -10.32
N ASP A 15 -10.13 4.56 -11.11
CA ASP A 15 -11.02 3.52 -10.58
C ASP A 15 -10.34 2.17 -10.79
N PRO A 16 -9.81 1.54 -9.73
CA PRO A 16 -9.05 0.31 -9.89
C PRO A 16 -9.91 -0.90 -10.26
N ASN A 17 -11.25 -0.78 -10.22
CA ASN A 17 -12.18 -1.87 -10.56
C ASN A 17 -12.58 -1.86 -12.04
N GLU A 18 -12.42 -0.72 -12.73
CA GLU A 18 -12.81 -0.55 -14.14
C GLU A 18 -11.63 -0.30 -15.09
N THR A 19 -10.43 -0.10 -14.56
CA THR A 19 -9.24 0.28 -15.33
C THR A 19 -8.36 -0.92 -15.71
N SER A 20 -7.49 -0.75 -16.70
CA SER A 20 -6.55 -1.76 -17.12
C SER A 20 -5.38 -1.95 -16.13
N GLN A 21 -4.77 -3.13 -16.15
CA GLN A 21 -3.57 -3.41 -15.35
C GLN A 21 -2.43 -2.41 -15.60
N LYS A 22 -2.26 -1.93 -16.84
CA LYS A 22 -1.24 -0.94 -17.19
C LYS A 22 -1.50 0.41 -16.53
N GLU A 23 -2.75 0.83 -16.43
CA GLU A 23 -3.13 2.09 -15.77
C GLU A 23 -2.92 2.00 -14.26
N ILE A 24 -3.25 0.87 -13.64
CA ILE A 24 -2.90 0.56 -12.24
C ILE A 24 -1.39 0.65 -12.01
N GLU A 25 -0.58 0.04 -12.88
CA GLU A 25 0.87 0.07 -12.74
C GLU A 25 1.43 1.50 -12.87
N ASN A 26 0.94 2.28 -13.83
CA ASN A 26 1.34 3.68 -14.00
C ASN A 26 0.95 4.53 -12.78
N PHE A 27 -0.26 4.35 -12.26
CA PHE A 27 -0.70 5.02 -11.03
C PHE A 27 0.21 4.67 -9.85
N MET A 28 0.48 3.38 -9.61
CA MET A 28 1.33 2.97 -8.50
C MET A 28 2.77 3.49 -8.64
N ARG A 29 3.32 3.50 -9.86
CA ARG A 29 4.64 4.09 -10.11
C ARG A 29 4.65 5.59 -9.80
N GLY A 30 3.68 6.34 -10.31
CA GLY A 30 3.59 7.77 -10.00
C GLY A 30 3.47 8.04 -8.50
N LEU A 31 2.63 7.27 -7.78
CA LEU A 31 2.46 7.43 -6.34
C LEU A 31 3.77 7.21 -5.58
N LEU A 32 4.50 6.14 -5.93
CA LEU A 32 5.73 5.79 -5.24
C LEU A 32 6.90 6.72 -5.58
N GLN A 33 7.00 7.15 -6.84
CA GLN A 33 8.13 7.93 -7.33
C GLN A 33 7.98 9.43 -7.06
N ASP A 34 6.83 9.97 -7.45
CA ASP A 34 6.64 11.41 -7.59
C ASP A 34 6.10 12.04 -6.30
N TYR A 35 5.73 11.21 -5.31
CA TYR A 35 5.10 11.67 -4.09
C TYR A 35 5.70 11.11 -2.79
N ALA A 36 5.59 11.93 -1.76
CA ALA A 36 5.85 11.62 -0.37
C ALA A 36 4.56 11.79 0.44
N LEU A 37 4.43 10.98 1.49
CA LEU A 37 3.41 11.12 2.50
C LEU A 37 3.95 12.01 3.63
N GLU A 38 3.28 13.11 3.90
CA GLU A 38 3.49 13.89 5.12
C GLU A 38 2.34 13.60 6.10
N VAL A 39 2.70 13.28 7.34
CA VAL A 39 1.75 13.08 8.43
C VAL A 39 2.11 13.99 9.59
N ALA A 40 1.23 14.96 9.87
CA ALA A 40 1.44 15.96 10.92
C ALA A 40 2.85 16.58 10.90
N GLY A 41 3.33 16.96 9.71
CA GLY A 41 4.66 17.55 9.48
C GLY A 41 5.81 16.56 9.33
N VAL A 42 5.64 15.28 9.68
CA VAL A 42 6.66 14.25 9.48
C VAL A 42 6.56 13.68 8.07
N LYS A 43 7.66 13.67 7.32
CA LYS A 43 7.69 13.30 5.90
C LYS A 43 8.27 11.91 5.68
N PHE A 44 7.61 11.16 4.80
CA PHE A 44 7.98 9.80 4.42
C PHE A 44 7.90 9.65 2.91
N ALA A 45 8.92 9.06 2.30
CA ALA A 45 8.80 8.55 0.95
C ALA A 45 8.21 7.13 0.97
N PHE A 46 7.42 6.76 -0.04
CA PHE A 46 6.86 5.41 -0.14
C PHE A 46 7.96 4.41 -0.52
N ALA A 47 8.14 3.35 0.26
CA ALA A 47 9.15 2.32 -0.01
C ALA A 47 8.55 1.02 -0.55
N GLU A 48 7.33 0.69 -0.13
CA GLU A 48 6.56 -0.45 -0.64
C GLU A 48 5.06 -0.12 -0.52
N ILE A 49 4.32 -0.32 -1.61
CA ILE A 49 2.87 -0.13 -1.67
C ILE A 49 2.20 -1.31 -2.37
N GLU A 50 0.94 -1.54 -2.04
CA GLU A 50 0.15 -2.63 -2.63
C GLU A 50 -1.29 -2.20 -2.85
N ILE A 51 -1.81 -2.38 -4.05
CA ILE A 51 -3.18 -2.01 -4.41
C ILE A 51 -4.14 -3.17 -4.15
N TYR A 52 -5.32 -2.84 -3.62
CA TYR A 52 -6.41 -3.76 -3.32
C TYR A 52 -7.71 -3.26 -3.96
N THR A 53 -8.46 -4.20 -4.52
CA THR A 53 -9.74 -3.98 -5.22
C THR A 53 -10.84 -4.86 -4.63
N ASN A 54 -12.10 -4.63 -5.00
CA ASN A 54 -13.22 -5.45 -4.51
C ASN A 54 -13.14 -6.92 -4.97
N ALA A 55 -12.39 -7.20 -6.04
CA ALA A 55 -12.13 -8.54 -6.55
C ALA A 55 -11.16 -9.35 -5.69
N ASP A 56 -10.38 -8.70 -4.82
CA ASP A 56 -9.45 -9.38 -3.92
C ASP A 56 -10.16 -9.93 -2.68
N LYS A 57 -9.87 -11.18 -2.32
CA LYS A 57 -10.53 -11.86 -1.18
C LYS A 57 -10.38 -11.16 0.17
N ASN A 58 -9.30 -10.39 0.34
CA ASN A 58 -8.92 -9.78 1.62
C ASN A 58 -9.19 -8.27 1.67
N THR A 59 -9.91 -7.72 0.69
CA THR A 59 -10.23 -6.29 0.71
C THR A 59 -11.40 -6.03 1.63
N TYR A 60 -11.20 -5.08 2.55
CA TYR A 60 -12.24 -4.60 3.44
C TYR A 60 -13.32 -3.85 2.66
N LYS A 61 -14.57 -4.33 2.76
CA LYS A 61 -15.76 -3.57 2.35
C LYS A 61 -15.83 -2.27 3.13
N ARG A 62 -16.04 -1.15 2.43
CA ARG A 62 -16.10 0.19 3.05
C ARG A 62 -16.74 1.19 2.09
N THR A 63 -17.39 2.21 2.65
CA THR A 63 -17.71 3.45 1.94
C THR A 63 -16.68 4.50 2.36
N SER A 64 -15.98 5.09 1.39
CA SER A 64 -14.91 6.07 1.65
C SER A 64 -14.75 7.03 0.47
N SER A 65 -14.26 8.23 0.75
CA SER A 65 -13.86 9.16 -0.31
C SER A 65 -12.42 8.88 -0.74
N ALA A 66 -12.11 9.20 -1.99
CA ALA A 66 -10.75 9.15 -2.51
C ALA A 66 -9.80 9.99 -1.64
N GLY A 67 -8.67 9.41 -1.26
CA GLY A 67 -7.68 10.02 -0.37
C GLY A 67 -8.01 9.91 1.12
N ASP A 68 -9.10 9.25 1.51
CA ASP A 68 -9.33 8.94 2.93
C ASP A 68 -8.31 7.91 3.43
N ILE A 69 -7.83 8.13 4.65
CA ILE A 69 -6.99 7.18 5.40
C ILE A 69 -7.89 6.24 6.19
N PHE A 70 -7.73 4.94 5.91
CA PHE A 70 -8.46 3.86 6.55
C PHE A 70 -7.50 2.94 7.30
N PHE A 71 -7.49 3.03 8.63
CA PHE A 71 -6.71 2.13 9.49
C PHE A 71 -7.47 0.83 9.73
N HIS A 72 -6.73 -0.29 9.74
CA HIS A 72 -7.26 -1.61 10.02
C HIS A 72 -6.19 -2.49 10.68
N ASN A 73 -6.55 -3.70 11.11
CA ASN A 73 -5.69 -4.58 11.90
C ASN A 73 -4.36 -4.97 11.24
N PHE A 74 -4.22 -4.75 9.92
CA PHE A 74 -3.04 -5.13 9.16
C PHE A 74 -2.22 -3.93 8.66
N GLY A 75 -2.66 -2.69 8.89
CA GLY A 75 -1.99 -1.49 8.40
C GLY A 75 -2.96 -0.34 8.18
N PHE A 76 -2.68 0.47 7.16
CA PHE A 76 -3.62 1.48 6.70
C PHE A 76 -3.59 1.60 5.19
N ASP A 77 -4.76 1.88 4.63
CA ASP A 77 -4.95 2.16 3.22
C ASP A 77 -5.13 3.66 3.00
N ILE A 78 -4.64 4.15 1.85
CA ILE A 78 -5.17 5.37 1.23
C ILE A 78 -6.27 4.93 0.26
N CYS A 79 -7.48 5.41 0.47
CA CYS A 79 -8.66 4.88 -0.20
C CYS A 79 -8.84 5.47 -1.60
N PHE A 80 -9.40 4.66 -2.50
CA PHE A 80 -10.13 5.18 -3.66
C PHE A 80 -11.55 5.58 -3.23
N ASN A 81 -12.29 6.25 -4.11
CA ASN A 81 -13.73 6.36 -3.93
C ASN A 81 -14.31 4.95 -3.83
N SER A 82 -15.02 4.68 -2.74
CA SER A 82 -15.56 3.36 -2.44
C SER A 82 -17.04 3.43 -2.08
N SER A 83 -17.81 2.48 -2.60
CA SER A 83 -19.20 2.16 -2.24
C SER A 83 -19.30 0.73 -1.68
N GLU A 84 -20.51 0.24 -1.43
CA GLU A 84 -20.72 -1.14 -0.99
C GLU A 84 -20.33 -2.17 -2.06
N GLU A 85 -20.38 -1.79 -3.34
CA GLU A 85 -20.16 -2.64 -4.50
C GLU A 85 -18.75 -2.49 -5.07
N ALA A 86 -18.19 -1.28 -5.05
CA ALA A 86 -16.86 -0.99 -5.61
C ALA A 86 -16.01 -0.35 -4.52
N TYR A 87 -15.00 -1.07 -4.00
CA TYR A 87 -14.20 -0.59 -2.89
C TYR A 87 -12.74 -1.03 -3.02
N GLY A 88 -11.83 -0.27 -2.44
CA GLY A 88 -10.41 -0.55 -2.55
C GLY A 88 -9.52 0.59 -2.08
N GLY A 89 -8.22 0.35 -2.14
CA GLY A 89 -7.22 1.32 -1.72
C GLY A 89 -5.81 0.85 -1.98
N VAL A 90 -4.86 1.71 -1.65
CA VAL A 90 -3.44 1.39 -1.63
C VAL A 90 -2.99 1.20 -0.19
N LEU A 91 -2.66 -0.03 0.16
CA LEU A 91 -2.01 -0.38 1.41
C LEU A 91 -0.59 0.17 1.41
N VAL A 92 -0.28 1.01 2.40
CA VAL A 92 1.08 1.46 2.63
C VAL A 92 1.82 0.38 3.41
N ARG A 93 2.77 -0.29 2.75
CA ARG A 93 3.47 -1.44 3.32
C ARG A 93 4.77 -1.06 3.98
N SER A 94 5.54 -0.17 3.38
CA SER A 94 6.81 0.30 3.94
C SER A 94 7.00 1.78 3.61
N LEU A 95 7.54 2.51 4.58
CA LEU A 95 7.80 3.96 4.48
C LEU A 95 9.28 4.24 4.77
N TRP A 96 9.86 5.20 4.07
CA TRP A 96 11.19 5.71 4.35
C TRP A 96 11.08 7.12 4.96
N PRO A 97 11.35 7.32 6.26
CA PRO A 97 11.35 8.66 6.84
C PRO A 97 12.42 9.52 6.15
N LEU A 98 12.08 10.72 5.67
CA LEU A 98 13.04 11.54 4.93
C LEU A 98 14.24 11.99 5.77
N GLU A 99 14.05 12.11 7.08
CA GLU A 99 15.11 12.43 8.04
C GLU A 99 15.69 11.17 8.73
N GLY A 100 15.30 9.97 8.29
CA GLY A 100 15.66 8.70 8.90
C GLY A 100 16.69 7.89 8.10
N ALA A 101 17.53 7.16 8.83
CA ALA A 101 18.55 6.27 8.24
C ALA A 101 17.95 4.94 7.73
N GLU A 102 16.89 4.43 8.37
CA GLU A 102 16.30 3.12 8.07
C GLU A 102 14.81 3.23 7.70
N PRO A 103 14.31 2.31 6.84
CA PRO A 103 12.89 2.26 6.51
C PRO A 103 12.06 1.64 7.64
N ILE A 104 10.82 2.08 7.74
CA ILE A 104 9.77 1.44 8.52
C ILE A 104 9.19 0.32 7.66
N ALA A 105 9.75 -0.88 7.77
CA ALA A 105 9.36 -2.02 6.95
C ALA A 105 8.17 -2.80 7.53
N GLY A 106 7.04 -2.81 6.83
CA GLY A 106 5.85 -3.60 7.14
C GLY A 106 4.62 -2.77 7.53
N PRO A 107 3.41 -3.16 7.08
CA PRO A 107 2.24 -2.28 7.08
C PRO A 107 1.75 -1.93 8.49
N ARG A 108 1.77 -2.89 9.41
CA ARG A 108 1.46 -2.64 10.84
C ARG A 108 2.50 -1.73 11.51
N ARG A 109 3.78 -1.83 11.12
CA ARG A 109 4.83 -0.94 11.65
C ARG A 109 4.64 0.48 11.13
N CYS A 110 4.25 0.65 9.86
CA CYS A 110 3.91 1.95 9.29
C CYS A 110 2.71 2.58 10.02
N ALA A 111 1.61 1.83 10.19
CA ALA A 111 0.44 2.30 10.93
C ALA A 111 0.81 2.72 12.37
N ASN A 112 1.55 1.87 13.10
CA ASN A 112 1.98 2.19 14.46
C ASN A 112 2.91 3.40 14.52
N ALA A 113 3.83 3.55 13.57
CA ALA A 113 4.73 4.71 13.52
C ALA A 113 3.94 6.01 13.32
N ILE A 114 2.95 6.01 12.44
CA ILE A 114 2.05 7.14 12.21
C ILE A 114 1.21 7.46 13.44
N LEU A 115 0.59 6.45 14.05
CA LEU A 115 -0.27 6.64 15.23
C LEU A 115 0.50 7.09 16.48
N ASN A 116 1.82 6.88 16.51
CA ASN A 116 2.69 7.34 17.60
C ASN A 116 3.27 8.75 17.36
N ILE A 117 2.96 9.41 16.25
CA ILE A 117 3.31 10.82 16.06
C ILE A 117 2.56 11.63 17.13
N SER A 118 3.32 12.32 17.97
CA SER A 118 2.81 13.01 19.17
C SER A 118 2.14 14.34 18.82
N GLU A 119 1.10 14.28 18.01
CA GLU A 119 0.32 15.41 17.55
C GLU A 119 -1.16 15.20 17.89
N PRO A 120 -1.89 16.23 18.36
CA PRO A 120 -3.28 16.09 18.80
C PRO A 120 -4.22 15.70 17.65
N ASN A 121 -3.88 16.06 16.40
CA ASN A 121 -4.61 15.68 15.21
C ASN A 121 -3.62 15.32 14.10
N LEU A 122 -3.73 14.12 13.54
CA LEU A 122 -2.91 13.75 12.38
C LEU A 122 -3.52 14.39 11.12
N SER A 123 -2.76 15.23 10.44
CA SER A 123 -3.03 15.65 9.07
C SER A 123 -2.33 14.71 8.10
N PHE A 124 -2.91 14.48 6.91
CA PHE A 124 -2.31 13.63 5.89
C PHE A 124 -2.22 14.40 4.58
N CYS A 125 -1.00 14.55 4.09
CA CYS A 125 -0.71 15.32 2.89
C CYS A 125 0.09 14.47 1.91
N LEU A 126 -0.32 14.49 0.64
CA LEU A 126 0.53 14.04 -0.46
C LEU A 126 1.34 15.24 -0.96
N LEU A 127 2.66 15.10 -0.98
CA LEU A 127 3.62 16.13 -1.38
C LEU A 127 4.41 15.65 -2.60
N GLU A 128 4.64 16.52 -3.58
CA GLU A 128 5.55 16.21 -4.68
C GLU A 128 6.99 16.11 -4.16
N THR A 129 7.71 15.05 -4.53
CA THR A 129 9.06 14.76 -4.02
C THR A 129 10.14 15.60 -4.68
N GLY A 130 9.94 15.99 -5.96
CA GLY A 130 10.96 16.64 -6.76
C GLY A 130 12.24 15.79 -6.78
N GLU A 131 13.38 16.37 -6.39
CA GLU A 131 14.68 15.69 -6.34
C GLU A 131 14.76 14.54 -5.31
N ASN A 132 13.81 14.45 -4.37
CA ASN A 132 13.76 13.36 -3.39
C ASN A 132 12.95 12.14 -3.88
N SER A 133 12.63 12.08 -5.17
CA SER A 133 11.89 10.97 -5.77
C SER A 133 12.60 9.65 -5.55
N GLN A 134 11.85 8.60 -5.22
CA GLN A 134 12.39 7.24 -5.20
C GLN A 134 12.16 6.59 -6.57
N GLU A 135 13.13 5.85 -7.09
CA GLU A 135 12.88 5.06 -8.29
C GLU A 135 12.05 3.83 -7.96
N ALA A 136 11.01 3.57 -8.75
CA ALA A 136 10.24 2.34 -8.63
C ALA A 136 11.05 1.17 -9.22
N ALA A 137 11.13 0.08 -8.45
CA ALA A 137 11.71 -1.16 -8.92
C ALA A 137 10.68 -1.93 -9.77
N GLU A 138 10.65 -3.25 -9.60
CA GLU A 138 9.72 -4.13 -10.27
C GLU A 138 8.44 -4.39 -9.46
N PHE A 139 7.35 -4.64 -10.17
CA PHE A 139 6.15 -5.17 -9.55
C PHE A 139 6.34 -6.63 -9.20
N SER A 140 5.85 -7.02 -8.03
CA SER A 140 5.69 -8.44 -7.68
C SER A 140 4.24 -8.88 -7.84
N CYS A 141 4.05 -10.07 -8.42
CA CYS A 141 2.73 -10.64 -8.62
C CYS A 141 2.16 -11.21 -7.31
N ARG A 142 0.83 -11.12 -7.14
CA ARG A 142 0.12 -11.73 -6.02
C ARG A 142 -1.14 -12.43 -6.49
N VAL A 143 -1.26 -13.69 -6.10
CA VAL A 143 -2.43 -14.54 -6.33
C VAL A 143 -3.49 -14.25 -5.25
N ARG A 144 -4.43 -13.34 -5.52
CA ARG A 144 -5.43 -12.91 -4.52
C ARG A 144 -6.84 -12.67 -5.01
N ARG A 145 -7.07 -12.60 -6.33
CA ARG A 145 -8.43 -12.54 -6.85
C ARG A 145 -9.19 -13.81 -6.49
N ALA A 146 -10.49 -13.64 -6.26
CA ALA A 146 -11.40 -14.77 -6.18
C ALA A 146 -11.51 -15.51 -7.52
N ASP A 147 -11.23 -14.80 -8.61
CA ASP A 147 -11.39 -15.26 -9.97
C ASP A 147 -10.29 -16.23 -10.41
N LEU A 148 -10.70 -17.13 -11.29
CA LEU A 148 -9.84 -18.01 -12.06
C LEU A 148 -9.72 -17.46 -13.48
N ASP A 149 -8.55 -17.62 -14.09
CA ASP A 149 -8.36 -17.34 -15.51
C ASP A 149 -9.03 -18.42 -16.37
N ALA A 150 -8.95 -18.27 -17.69
CA ALA A 150 -9.55 -19.22 -18.64
C ALA A 150 -9.00 -20.66 -18.52
N SER A 151 -7.84 -20.85 -17.88
CA SER A 151 -7.25 -22.15 -17.61
C SER A 151 -7.68 -22.76 -16.27
N GLY A 152 -8.49 -22.02 -15.48
CA GLY A 152 -8.92 -22.44 -14.15
C GLY A 152 -7.89 -22.16 -13.06
N GLU A 153 -6.81 -21.43 -13.37
CA GLU A 153 -5.78 -21.05 -12.42
C GLU A 153 -6.11 -19.70 -11.78
N ARG A 154 -5.67 -19.48 -10.55
CA ARG A 154 -5.95 -18.22 -9.86
C ARG A 154 -5.27 -17.04 -10.58
N VAL A 155 -6.03 -15.98 -10.84
CA VAL A 155 -5.51 -14.78 -11.50
C VAL A 155 -4.39 -14.15 -10.66
N ASN A 156 -3.21 -14.00 -11.27
CA ASN A 156 -2.01 -13.47 -10.66
C ASN A 156 -1.67 -12.09 -11.25
N GLU A 157 -1.90 -11.02 -10.50
CA GLU A 157 -1.70 -9.66 -10.97
C GLU A 157 -0.54 -8.96 -10.24
N ARG A 158 0.11 -8.04 -10.96
CA ARG A 158 1.18 -7.18 -10.46
C ARG A 158 0.58 -6.08 -9.59
N ARG A 159 0.40 -6.39 -8.31
CA ARG A 159 -0.34 -5.54 -7.36
C ARG A 159 0.53 -4.88 -6.30
N ARG A 160 1.80 -5.28 -6.19
CA ARG A 160 2.74 -4.75 -5.20
C ARG A 160 3.96 -4.16 -5.88
N LEU A 161 4.33 -2.96 -5.48
CA LEU A 161 5.48 -2.23 -5.98
C LEU A 161 6.41 -1.84 -4.82
N THR A 162 7.70 -1.99 -5.04
CA THR A 162 8.78 -1.54 -4.15
C THR A 162 9.62 -0.47 -4.83
N SER A 163 10.31 0.34 -4.02
CA SER A 163 11.33 1.25 -4.55
C SER A 163 12.68 0.54 -4.68
N SER A 164 13.51 0.97 -5.63
CA SER A 164 14.87 0.45 -5.82
C SER A 164 15.73 0.61 -4.56
N LYS A 165 15.57 1.73 -3.85
CA LYS A 165 16.25 1.97 -2.56
C LYS A 165 15.83 0.94 -1.51
N PHE A 166 14.55 0.60 -1.45
CA PHE A 166 14.06 -0.42 -0.53
C PHE A 166 14.55 -1.82 -0.91
N GLU A 167 14.60 -2.17 -2.20
CA GLU A 167 15.20 -3.44 -2.65
C GLU A 167 16.69 -3.54 -2.30
N SER A 168 17.47 -2.47 -2.47
CA SER A 168 18.86 -2.44 -2.02
C SER A 168 18.99 -2.61 -0.50
N TRP A 169 18.11 -1.97 0.28
CA TRP A 169 18.07 -2.16 1.74
C TRP A 169 17.71 -3.61 2.10
N LEU A 170 16.76 -4.21 1.39
CA LEU A 170 16.40 -5.61 1.54
C LEU A 170 17.63 -6.51 1.32
N GLU A 171 18.50 -6.18 0.37
CA GLU A 171 19.73 -6.91 0.03
C GLU A 171 20.96 -6.57 0.89
N SER A 172 20.89 -5.59 1.78
CA SER A 172 22.05 -5.10 2.53
C SER A 172 22.64 -6.09 3.56
N GLY A 173 21.89 -7.13 3.92
CA GLY A 173 22.25 -8.06 5.01
C GLY A 173 21.99 -7.50 6.41
N GLU A 174 21.33 -6.34 6.52
CA GLU A 174 20.88 -5.83 7.82
C GLU A 174 19.90 -6.81 8.49
N LYS A 175 20.02 -6.97 9.81
CA LYS A 175 19.19 -7.93 10.57
C LYS A 175 17.69 -7.67 10.40
N GLU A 176 17.28 -6.41 10.38
CA GLU A 176 15.87 -6.04 10.19
C GLU A 176 15.40 -6.28 8.74
N ALA A 177 16.26 -6.07 7.74
CA ALA A 177 15.99 -6.42 6.35
C ALA A 177 15.80 -7.95 6.19
N GLU A 178 16.70 -8.76 6.75
CA GLU A 178 16.58 -10.22 6.72
C GLU A 178 15.31 -10.71 7.40
N LYS A 179 14.97 -10.13 8.56
CA LYS A 179 13.76 -10.46 9.30
C LYS A 179 12.51 -10.11 8.50
N TYR A 180 12.49 -8.97 7.84
CA TYR A 180 11.38 -8.59 6.96
C TYR A 180 11.28 -9.52 5.75
N LYS A 181 12.40 -9.83 5.07
CA LYS A 181 12.46 -10.81 3.98
C LYS A 181 11.90 -12.18 4.38
N LYS A 182 12.28 -12.69 5.55
CA LYS A 182 11.76 -13.96 6.08
C LYS A 182 10.25 -13.88 6.33
N ALA A 183 9.77 -12.77 6.89
CA ALA A 183 8.35 -12.57 7.15
C ALA A 183 7.52 -12.56 5.86
N ILE A 184 7.97 -11.89 4.79
CA ILE A 184 7.23 -11.83 3.53
C ILE A 184 7.26 -13.15 2.76
N ASN A 185 8.35 -13.92 2.84
CA ASN A 185 8.49 -15.21 2.16
C ASN A 185 7.66 -16.32 2.82
N LYS A 186 7.41 -16.24 4.14
CA LYS A 186 6.51 -17.17 4.83
C LYS A 186 5.10 -17.23 4.20
N TYR A 187 4.67 -16.15 3.57
CA TYR A 187 3.37 -16.06 2.88
C TYR A 187 3.43 -16.43 1.40
N LYS A 188 4.61 -16.75 0.84
CA LYS A 188 4.76 -17.24 -0.54
C LYS A 188 4.58 -18.76 -0.63
N ASP A 189 4.95 -19.50 0.43
CA ASP A 189 4.96 -20.97 0.45
C ASP A 189 3.57 -21.62 0.72
N GLY A 190 2.48 -20.93 0.40
CA GLY A 190 1.15 -21.56 0.35
C GLY A 190 0.62 -22.16 1.66
N THR A 191 1.14 -21.76 2.83
CA THR A 191 0.44 -22.08 4.09
C THR A 191 -0.78 -21.17 4.18
N GLU A 192 -1.91 -21.69 3.69
CA GLU A 192 -3.23 -21.15 3.91
C GLU A 192 -3.39 -20.87 5.41
N ASN A 193 -3.49 -19.59 5.77
CA ASN A 193 -4.15 -19.26 7.02
C ASN A 193 -5.63 -19.57 6.80
N GLU A 194 -6.07 -20.76 7.20
CA GLU A 194 -7.47 -21.12 7.48
C GLU A 194 -8.14 -20.13 8.46
N LYS A 195 -7.34 -19.24 9.10
CA LYS A 195 -7.78 -18.15 9.95
C LYS A 195 -7.92 -16.79 9.25
N SER A 196 -8.08 -16.76 7.93
CA SER A 196 -8.59 -15.55 7.27
C SER A 196 -10.05 -15.42 7.68
N THR A 197 -10.26 -14.67 8.75
CA THR A 197 -11.59 -14.43 9.32
C THR A 197 -12.47 -13.89 8.20
N PRO A 198 -13.67 -14.47 7.95
CA PRO A 198 -14.63 -13.88 7.04
C PRO A 198 -14.80 -12.41 7.43
N ASN A 199 -14.86 -11.54 6.43
CA ASN A 199 -15.19 -10.12 6.57
C ASN A 199 -16.11 -9.92 7.77
N GLN A 200 -15.62 -9.25 8.82
CA GLN A 200 -16.50 -8.78 9.87
C GLN A 200 -17.42 -7.76 9.21
N ALA A 201 -18.63 -8.22 8.87
CA ALA A 201 -19.76 -7.35 8.69
C ALA A 201 -19.93 -6.61 10.02
N ASN A 202 -19.77 -5.29 9.98
CA ASN A 202 -20.41 -4.43 10.97
C ASN A 202 -21.91 -4.45 10.72
#